data_AF-A0A2N7BE40-F1
#
_entry.id   AF-A0A2N7BE40-F1
#
_cell.length_a   1.000
_cell.length_b   1.000
_cell.length_c   1.000
_cell.angle_alpha   90.00
_cell.angle_beta   90.00
_cell.angle_gamma   90.00
#
_symmetry.space_group_name_H-M   'P 1'
#
loop_
_entity.id
_entity.type
_entity.pdbx_description
1 polymer ?
#
loop_
_entity_poly.entity_id
_entity_poly.type
_entity_poly.pdbx_seq_one_letter_code
_entity_poly.pdbx_strand_id
1 'polypeptide(L)'
;MKKQSPALSPLPLSHEQTPFEKFSSWVTKATGSVWAFLIALGVVLVWAISGPFFHYSETWQLVINTSTTIVTFLMVFVIQKAQNKDSVSIQLKLNELIAATKGASNRLVGVESLNQDELDVLCKHYETLADLTRKASDLRKSHSIEEAYKDTRDKLQEEEGSNLDAL
;
A
#
# COMPACT_ATOMS: atom_id res chain seq x y z
N MET A 1 -25.75 30.10 -24.78
CA MET A 1 -24.35 30.48 -25.09
C MET A 1 -23.41 29.57 -24.32
N LYS A 2 -22.44 28.96 -25.01
CA LYS A 2 -21.58 27.86 -24.55
C LYS A 2 -20.70 28.30 -23.38
N LYS A 3 -20.75 27.56 -22.27
CA LYS A 3 -19.81 27.69 -21.14
C LYS A 3 -18.51 27.00 -21.57
N GLN A 4 -17.50 27.78 -21.90
CA GLN A 4 -16.21 27.32 -22.37
C GLN A 4 -15.46 26.71 -21.19
N SER A 5 -15.32 25.38 -21.18
CA SER A 5 -14.42 24.69 -20.26
C SER A 5 -13.00 25.18 -20.52
N PRO A 6 -12.25 25.64 -19.51
CA PRO A 6 -10.85 25.96 -19.70
C PRO A 6 -10.13 24.67 -20.10
N ALA A 7 -9.54 24.66 -21.29
CA ALA A 7 -8.68 23.59 -21.74
C ALA A 7 -7.51 23.49 -20.74
N LEU A 8 -7.43 22.37 -20.03
CA LEU A 8 -6.24 22.01 -19.26
C LEU A 8 -5.06 22.00 -20.24
N SER A 9 -4.15 22.95 -20.09
CA SER A 9 -2.87 22.94 -20.79
C SER A 9 -2.20 21.58 -20.52
N PRO A 10 -1.73 20.85 -21.56
CA PRO A 10 -0.97 19.63 -21.32
C PRO A 10 0.25 20.00 -20.48
N LEU A 11 0.35 19.39 -19.29
CA LEU A 11 1.50 19.57 -18.41
C LEU A 11 2.78 19.21 -19.20
N PRO A 12 3.81 20.07 -19.20
CA PRO A 12 5.09 19.72 -19.78
C PRO A 12 5.76 18.68 -18.88
N LEU A 13 5.42 17.40 -19.08
CA LEU A 13 6.17 16.28 -18.53
C LEU A 13 7.38 16.00 -19.43
N SER A 14 8.21 17.02 -19.68
CA SER A 14 9.59 16.78 -20.08
C SER A 14 10.33 16.30 -18.85
N HIS A 15 10.17 15.02 -18.52
CA HIS A 15 11.14 14.32 -17.68
C HIS A 15 12.44 14.28 -18.50
N GLU A 16 13.23 15.34 -18.38
CA GLU A 16 14.65 15.30 -18.71
C GLU A 16 15.25 14.22 -17.83
N GLN A 17 15.30 12.99 -18.35
CA GLN A 17 15.87 11.89 -17.58
C GLN A 17 17.32 12.22 -17.33
N THR A 18 17.64 12.46 -16.06
CA THR A 18 18.99 12.77 -15.66
C THR A 18 19.92 11.64 -16.12
N PRO A 19 21.20 11.92 -16.42
CA PRO A 19 22.15 10.86 -16.78
C PRO A 19 22.19 9.73 -15.75
N PHE A 20 21.98 10.07 -14.47
CA PHE A 20 21.83 9.14 -13.37
C PHE A 20 20.58 8.26 -13.52
N GLU A 21 19.40 8.82 -13.84
CA GLU A 21 18.18 8.03 -14.05
C GLU A 21 18.30 7.05 -15.22
N LYS A 22 18.95 7.46 -16.32
CA LYS A 22 19.24 6.58 -17.46
C LYS A 22 20.21 5.45 -17.06
N PHE A 23 21.28 5.77 -16.34
CA PHE A 23 22.23 4.79 -15.83
C PHE A 23 21.56 3.83 -14.85
N SER A 24 20.82 4.33 -13.87
CA SER A 24 20.07 3.50 -12.91
C SER A 24 19.06 2.61 -13.62
N SER A 25 18.29 3.12 -14.59
CA SER A 25 17.33 2.29 -15.34
C SER A 25 18.03 1.21 -16.17
N TRP A 26 19.17 1.53 -16.78
CA TRP A 26 19.99 0.56 -17.50
C TRP A 26 20.56 -0.51 -16.56
N VAL A 27 21.11 -0.10 -15.41
CA VAL A 27 21.61 -1.02 -14.37
C VAL A 27 20.48 -1.92 -13.87
N THR A 28 19.32 -1.38 -13.50
CA THR A 28 18.17 -2.19 -13.03
C THR A 28 17.72 -3.21 -14.09
N LYS A 29 17.65 -2.81 -15.37
CA LYS A 29 17.33 -3.74 -16.47
C LYS A 29 18.42 -4.78 -16.71
N ALA A 30 19.68 -4.39 -16.57
CA ALA A 30 20.82 -5.28 -16.71
C ALA A 30 20.82 -6.31 -15.57
N THR A 31 20.82 -5.88 -14.31
CA THR A 31 20.86 -6.74 -13.13
C THR A 31 19.66 -7.69 -13.02
N GLY A 32 18.50 -7.34 -13.58
CA GLY A 32 17.31 -8.20 -13.63
C GLY A 32 17.27 -9.21 -14.79
N SER A 33 18.20 -9.15 -15.74
CA SER A 33 18.23 -10.01 -16.93
C SER A 33 19.05 -11.28 -16.68
N VAL A 34 18.59 -12.42 -17.22
CA VAL A 34 19.31 -13.72 -17.22
C VAL A 34 20.74 -13.59 -17.77
N TRP A 35 20.96 -12.67 -18.70
CA TRP A 35 22.28 -12.38 -19.26
C TRP A 35 23.25 -11.79 -18.24
N ALA A 36 22.79 -10.96 -17.29
CA ALA A 36 23.68 -10.43 -16.25
C ALA A 36 24.11 -11.50 -15.26
N PHE A 37 23.22 -12.46 -14.94
CA PHE A 37 23.58 -13.61 -14.14
C PHE A 37 24.66 -14.46 -14.83
N LEU A 38 24.51 -14.73 -16.14
CA LEU A 38 25.50 -15.48 -16.91
C LEU A 38 26.86 -14.76 -16.99
N ILE A 39 26.85 -13.43 -17.16
CA ILE A 39 28.08 -12.62 -17.17
C ILE A 39 28.74 -12.64 -15.78
N ALA A 40 27.97 -12.44 -14.71
CA ALA A 40 28.49 -12.50 -13.33
C ALA A 40 29.10 -13.87 -13.02
N LEU A 41 28.41 -14.95 -13.42
CA LEU A 41 28.91 -16.31 -13.31
C LEU A 41 30.22 -16.51 -14.10
N GLY A 42 30.29 -16.00 -15.33
CA GLY A 42 31.50 -16.02 -16.14
C GLY A 42 32.67 -15.30 -15.48
N VAL A 43 32.44 -14.14 -14.89
CA VAL A 43 33.46 -13.38 -14.14
C VAL A 43 33.96 -14.18 -12.94
N VAL A 44 33.06 -14.81 -12.17
CA VAL A 44 33.43 -15.67 -11.03
C VAL A 44 34.25 -16.88 -11.50
N LEU A 45 33.90 -17.50 -12.62
CA LEU A 45 34.65 -18.63 -13.19
C LEU A 45 36.04 -18.21 -13.67
N VAL A 46 36.16 -17.09 -14.39
CA VAL A 46 37.47 -16.54 -14.82
C VAL A 46 38.35 -16.23 -13.61
N TRP A 47 37.78 -15.62 -12.57
CA TRP A 47 38.49 -15.37 -11.33
C TRP A 47 38.94 -16.68 -10.68
N ALA A 48 38.07 -17.68 -10.55
CA ALA A 48 38.42 -18.99 -9.97
C ALA A 48 39.54 -19.70 -10.74
N ILE A 49 39.50 -19.66 -12.08
CA ILE A 49 40.53 -20.22 -12.97
C ILE A 49 41.85 -19.45 -12.89
N SER A 50 41.81 -18.15 -12.56
CA SER A 50 43.03 -17.37 -12.31
C SER A 50 43.72 -17.75 -10.97
N GLY A 51 42.99 -18.32 -10.00
CA GLY A 51 43.49 -18.66 -8.66
C GLY A 51 44.76 -19.52 -8.62
N PRO A 52 44.87 -20.61 -9.40
CA PRO A 52 46.07 -21.44 -9.48
C PRO A 52 47.33 -20.67 -9.92
N PHE A 53 47.21 -19.66 -10.80
CA PHE A 53 48.34 -18.83 -11.21
C PHE A 53 48.86 -17.95 -10.06
N PHE A 54 47.97 -17.54 -9.15
CA PHE A 54 48.29 -16.73 -7.99
C PHE A 54 48.44 -17.54 -6.69
N HIS A 55 48.52 -18.87 -6.79
CA HIS A 55 48.65 -19.79 -5.66
C HIS A 55 47.57 -19.60 -4.58
N TYR A 56 46.38 -19.12 -4.96
CA TYR A 56 45.31 -18.77 -4.01
C TYR A 56 45.77 -17.83 -2.88
N SER A 57 46.68 -16.89 -3.19
CA SER A 57 47.26 -15.96 -2.22
C SER A 57 46.24 -15.10 -1.47
N GLU A 58 46.62 -14.60 -0.29
CA GLU A 58 45.83 -13.67 0.51
C GLU A 58 45.41 -12.42 -0.28
N THR A 59 46.28 -11.90 -1.15
CA THR A 59 45.95 -10.76 -2.02
C THR A 59 44.89 -11.11 -3.06
N TRP A 60 44.94 -12.33 -3.62
CA TRP A 60 43.96 -12.79 -4.60
C TRP A 60 42.56 -12.95 -3.98
N GLN A 61 42.48 -13.41 -2.73
CA GLN A 61 41.23 -13.48 -1.96
C GLN A 61 40.75 -12.09 -1.51
N LEU A 62 41.67 -11.21 -1.11
CA LEU A 62 41.36 -9.85 -0.69
C LEU A 62 40.70 -9.05 -1.82
N VAL A 63 41.15 -9.23 -3.06
CA VAL A 63 40.59 -8.52 -4.23
C VAL A 63 39.12 -8.86 -4.45
N ILE A 64 38.72 -10.13 -4.42
CA ILE A 64 37.31 -10.51 -4.64
C ILE A 64 36.42 -10.03 -3.48
N ASN A 65 36.91 -10.17 -2.25
CA ASN A 65 36.14 -9.84 -1.06
C ASN A 65 35.89 -8.32 -0.97
N THR A 66 36.95 -7.54 -1.19
CA THR A 66 36.85 -6.07 -1.22
C THR A 66 35.95 -5.61 -2.37
N SER A 67 36.09 -6.20 -3.56
CA SER A 67 35.28 -5.84 -4.73
C SER A 67 33.79 -6.12 -4.50
N THR A 68 33.47 -7.31 -3.98
CA THR A 68 32.09 -7.71 -3.71
C THR A 68 31.47 -6.82 -2.63
N THR A 69 32.24 -6.42 -1.63
CA THR A 69 31.79 -5.49 -0.59
C THR A 69 31.42 -4.12 -1.17
N ILE A 70 32.26 -3.55 -2.05
CA ILE A 70 31.97 -2.28 -2.73
C ILE A 70 30.72 -2.40 -3.60
N VAL A 71 30.63 -3.46 -4.42
CA VAL A 71 29.47 -3.69 -5.29
C VAL A 71 28.20 -3.85 -4.46
N THR A 72 28.25 -4.58 -3.35
CA THR A 72 27.11 -4.78 -2.45
C THR A 72 26.69 -3.46 -1.80
N PHE A 73 27.64 -2.65 -1.33
CA PHE A 73 27.35 -1.33 -0.77
C PHE A 73 26.65 -0.43 -1.80
N LEU A 74 27.14 -0.39 -3.03
CA LEU A 74 26.48 0.32 -4.13
C LEU A 74 25.11 -0.26 -4.46
N MET A 75 24.97 -1.59 -4.45
CA MET A 75 23.72 -2.28 -4.75
C MET A 75 22.62 -1.96 -3.74
N VAL A 76 22.95 -1.80 -2.46
CA VAL A 76 21.99 -1.34 -1.43
C VAL A 76 21.39 0.00 -1.82
N PHE A 77 22.19 0.98 -2.26
CA PHE A 77 21.66 2.27 -2.72
C PHE A 77 20.83 2.16 -4.00
N VAL A 78 21.26 1.32 -4.96
CA VAL A 78 20.51 1.08 -6.20
C VAL A 78 19.15 0.43 -5.89
N ILE A 79 19.11 -0.56 -5.01
CA ILE A 79 17.88 -1.22 -4.57
C ILE A 79 16.99 -0.23 -3.82
N GLN A 80 17.53 0.53 -2.87
CA GLN A 80 16.78 1.57 -2.15
C GLN A 80 16.16 2.59 -3.10
N LYS A 81 16.90 3.02 -4.13
CA LYS A 81 16.38 3.94 -5.16
C LYS A 81 15.31 3.31 -6.05
N ALA A 82 15.49 2.05 -6.44
CA ALA A 82 14.51 1.30 -7.23
C ALA A 82 13.21 1.08 -6.43
N GLN A 83 13.33 0.65 -5.18
CA GLN A 83 12.21 0.47 -4.25
C GLN A 83 11.47 1.78 -3.96
N ASN A 84 12.16 2.91 -3.91
CA ASN A 84 11.54 4.22 -3.73
C ASN A 84 10.64 4.60 -4.93
N LYS A 85 11.03 4.25 -6.16
CA LYS A 85 10.23 4.53 -7.36
C LYS A 85 9.02 3.60 -7.51
N ASP A 86 9.21 2.32 -7.20
CA ASP A 86 8.14 1.32 -7.33
C ASP A 86 7.03 1.55 -6.28
N SER A 87 7.40 1.92 -5.05
CA SER A 87 6.46 2.26 -3.99
C SER A 87 5.52 3.42 -4.39
N VAL A 88 6.07 4.48 -4.98
CA VAL A 88 5.30 5.64 -5.45
C VAL A 88 4.37 5.27 -6.62
N SER A 89 4.80 4.39 -7.53
CA SER A 89 3.94 3.97 -8.65
C SER A 89 2.75 3.12 -8.20
N ILE A 90 2.93 2.27 -7.18
CA ILE A 90 1.83 1.47 -6.60
C ILE A 90 0.79 2.38 -5.95
N GLN A 91 1.24 3.36 -5.17
CA GLN A 91 0.38 4.35 -4.53
C GLN A 91 -0.48 5.12 -5.54
N LEU A 92 0.12 5.64 -6.61
CA LEU A 92 -0.59 6.33 -7.70
C LEU A 92 -1.65 5.46 -8.38
N LYS A 93 -1.34 4.19 -8.65
CA LYS A 93 -2.30 3.25 -9.26
C LYS A 93 -3.47 2.93 -8.33
N LEU A 94 -3.20 2.74 -7.04
CA LEU A 94 -4.23 2.50 -6.03
C LEU A 94 -5.14 3.74 -5.87
N ASN A 95 -4.54 4.92 -5.85
CA ASN A 95 -5.23 6.21 -5.80
C ASN A 95 -6.20 6.39 -6.98
N GLU A 96 -5.75 6.08 -8.20
CA GLU A 96 -6.61 6.10 -9.39
C GLU A 96 -7.79 5.10 -9.27
N LEU A 97 -7.53 3.87 -8.79
CA LEU A 97 -8.58 2.86 -8.61
C LEU A 97 -9.60 3.26 -7.54
N ILE A 98 -9.15 3.83 -6.41
CA ILE A 98 -10.02 4.36 -5.35
C ILE A 98 -10.87 5.50 -5.91
N ALA A 99 -10.27 6.47 -6.61
CA ALA A 99 -11.00 7.59 -7.21
C ALA A 99 -12.01 7.14 -8.28
N ALA A 100 -11.70 6.10 -9.06
CA ALA A 100 -12.58 5.56 -10.08
C ALA A 100 -13.74 4.70 -9.53
N THR A 101 -13.64 4.23 -8.27
CA THR A 101 -14.66 3.36 -7.65
C THR A 101 -15.80 4.20 -7.06
N LYS A 102 -17.00 4.09 -7.64
CA LYS A 102 -18.21 4.79 -7.14
C LYS A 102 -18.52 4.38 -5.69
N GLY A 103 -18.43 5.34 -4.77
CA GLY A 103 -18.72 5.15 -3.34
C GLY A 103 -17.48 5.15 -2.43
N ALA A 104 -16.27 5.07 -3.00
CA ALA A 104 -15.06 5.32 -2.24
C ALA A 104 -14.87 6.83 -2.04
N SER A 105 -14.59 7.27 -0.81
CA SER A 105 -14.33 8.68 -0.55
C SER A 105 -12.96 9.05 -1.12
N ASN A 106 -12.89 10.08 -1.97
CA ASN A 106 -11.63 10.67 -2.45
C ASN A 106 -10.66 11.06 -1.32
N ARG A 107 -11.10 11.08 -0.07
CA ARG A 107 -10.28 11.40 1.10
C ARG A 107 -9.30 10.30 1.53
N LEU A 108 -9.43 9.10 0.96
CA LEU A 108 -8.43 8.01 1.10
C LEU A 108 -7.33 8.09 0.03
N VAL A 109 -7.51 8.92 -1.01
CA VAL A 109 -6.52 9.12 -2.05
C VAL A 109 -5.33 9.88 -1.46
N GLY A 110 -4.13 9.33 -1.57
CA GLY A 110 -2.91 9.96 -1.06
C GLY A 110 -2.69 9.81 0.44
N VAL A 111 -3.35 8.85 1.10
CA VAL A 111 -3.24 8.61 2.56
C VAL A 111 -1.79 8.39 3.02
N GLU A 112 -0.94 7.86 2.14
CA GLU A 112 0.50 7.66 2.36
C GLU A 112 1.30 8.95 2.65
N SER A 113 0.76 10.10 2.27
CA SER A 113 1.44 11.40 2.35
C SER A 113 1.00 12.24 3.53
N LEU A 114 0.00 11.77 4.29
CA LEU A 114 -0.51 12.44 5.48
C LEU A 114 0.51 12.36 6.62
N ASN A 115 0.59 13.43 7.40
CA ASN A 115 1.34 13.39 8.65
C ASN A 115 0.57 12.57 9.73
N GLN A 116 1.22 12.29 10.86
CA GLN A 116 0.64 11.45 11.92
C GLN A 116 -0.66 12.03 12.51
N ASP A 117 -0.74 13.34 12.71
CA ASP A 117 -1.92 14.01 13.26
C ASP A 117 -3.08 14.01 12.25
N GLU A 118 -2.77 14.22 10.96
CA GLU A 118 -3.75 14.14 9.87
C GLU A 118 -4.31 12.72 9.70
N LEU A 119 -3.44 11.71 9.85
CA LEU A 119 -3.81 10.30 9.78
C LEU A 119 -4.71 9.91 10.96
N ASP A 120 -4.42 10.38 12.18
CA ASP A 120 -5.26 10.13 13.37
C ASP A 120 -6.67 10.72 13.19
N VAL A 121 -6.76 11.95 12.67
CA VAL A 121 -8.04 12.59 12.35
C VAL A 121 -8.83 11.80 11.30
N LEU A 122 -8.16 11.29 10.26
CA LEU A 122 -8.80 10.48 9.23
C LEU A 122 -9.31 9.15 9.79
N CYS A 123 -8.50 8.47 10.63
CA CYS A 123 -8.88 7.24 11.32
C CYS A 123 -10.11 7.44 12.21
N LYS A 124 -10.10 8.45 13.09
CA LYS A 124 -11.24 8.79 13.97
C LYS A 124 -12.52 9.05 13.19
N HIS A 125 -12.41 9.72 12.04
CA HIS A 125 -13.58 9.98 11.19
C HIS A 125 -14.18 8.68 10.63
N TYR A 126 -13.35 7.74 10.18
CA TYR A 126 -13.82 6.43 9.68
C TYR A 126 -14.33 5.52 10.79
N GLU A 127 -13.71 5.54 11.96
CA GLU A 127 -14.24 4.85 13.16
C GLU A 127 -15.63 5.36 13.52
N THR A 128 -15.82 6.69 13.51
CA THR A 128 -17.12 7.30 13.78
C THR A 128 -18.16 6.88 12.74
N LEU A 129 -17.80 6.87 11.45
CA LEU A 129 -18.68 6.39 10.38
C LEU A 129 -19.05 4.91 10.53
N ALA A 130 -18.07 4.06 10.89
CA ALA A 130 -18.29 2.64 11.12
C ALA A 130 -19.22 2.41 12.32
N ASP A 131 -19.03 3.14 13.41
CA ASP A 131 -19.89 3.10 14.59
C ASP A 131 -21.32 3.56 14.31
N LEU A 132 -21.48 4.65 13.54
CA LEU A 132 -22.79 5.12 13.12
C LEU A 132 -23.50 4.10 12.23
N THR A 133 -22.77 3.47 11.31
CA THR A 133 -23.32 2.41 10.43
C THR A 133 -23.69 1.17 11.24
N ARG A 134 -22.86 0.77 12.20
CA ARG A 134 -23.11 -0.35 13.11
C ARG A 134 -24.34 -0.08 13.98
N LYS A 135 -24.44 1.09 14.60
CA LYS A 135 -25.62 1.51 15.38
C LYS A 135 -26.87 1.58 14.53
N ALA A 136 -26.80 2.11 13.31
CA ALA A 136 -27.93 2.12 12.38
C ALA A 136 -28.34 0.69 11.96
N SER A 137 -27.38 -0.23 11.82
CA SER A 137 -27.67 -1.65 11.54
C SER A 137 -28.31 -2.38 12.73
N ASP A 138 -27.88 -2.07 13.96
CA ASP A 138 -28.48 -2.61 15.19
C ASP A 138 -29.85 -1.99 15.49
N LEU A 139 -30.09 -0.72 15.16
CA LEU A 139 -31.43 -0.10 15.25
C LEU A 139 -32.43 -0.73 14.26
N ARG A 140 -31.93 -1.35 13.18
CA ARG A 140 -32.75 -2.16 12.27
C ARG A 140 -33.08 -3.55 12.82
N LYS A 141 -32.47 -3.97 13.95
CA LYS A 141 -33.12 -4.89 14.89
C LYS A 141 -34.10 -4.08 15.75
N SER A 142 -35.12 -3.54 15.09
CA SER A 142 -36.30 -3.11 15.83
C SER A 142 -36.85 -4.36 16.51
N HIS A 143 -37.19 -4.27 17.80
CA HIS A 143 -37.88 -5.31 18.57
C HIS A 143 -38.76 -6.15 17.64
N SER A 144 -38.57 -7.47 17.64
CA SER A 144 -39.50 -8.35 16.92
C SER A 144 -40.91 -7.93 17.34
N ILE A 145 -41.80 -7.70 16.37
CA ILE A 145 -43.19 -7.32 16.66
C ILE A 145 -43.81 -8.32 17.67
N GLU A 146 -43.32 -9.56 17.68
CA GLU A 146 -43.61 -10.60 18.68
C GLU A 146 -43.29 -10.22 20.13
N GLU A 147 -42.19 -9.51 20.37
CA GLU A 147 -41.74 -9.09 21.70
C GLU A 147 -42.58 -7.91 22.22
N ALA A 148 -43.00 -7.02 21.33
CA ALA A 148 -43.95 -5.94 21.64
C ALA A 148 -45.36 -6.47 21.92
N TYR A 149 -45.82 -7.51 21.19
CA TYR A 149 -47.09 -8.19 21.48
C TYR A 149 -47.04 -8.98 22.78
N LYS A 150 -45.90 -9.60 23.11
CA LYS A 150 -45.73 -10.35 24.35
C LYS A 150 -45.80 -9.43 25.58
N ASP A 151 -45.09 -8.30 25.58
CA ASP A 151 -45.16 -7.32 26.67
C ASP A 151 -46.57 -6.73 26.83
N THR A 152 -47.26 -6.48 25.71
CA THR A 152 -48.65 -5.99 25.75
C THR A 152 -49.62 -7.05 26.26
N ARG A 153 -49.49 -8.32 25.85
CA ARG A 153 -50.33 -9.43 26.30
C ARG A 153 -50.10 -9.75 27.77
N ASP A 154 -48.86 -9.79 28.22
CA ASP A 154 -48.52 -10.11 29.60
C ASP A 154 -49.09 -9.01 30.55
N LYS A 155 -49.05 -7.72 30.14
CA LYS A 155 -49.74 -6.62 30.86
C LYS A 155 -51.26 -6.74 30.88
N LEU A 156 -51.89 -7.16 29.78
CA LEU A 156 -53.34 -7.37 29.73
C LEU A 156 -53.78 -8.55 30.61
N GLN A 157 -52.97 -9.61 30.69
CA GLN A 157 -53.24 -10.76 31.57
C GLN A 157 -53.04 -10.42 33.06
N GLU A 158 -52.09 -9.54 33.39
CA GLU A 158 -51.92 -9.03 34.76
C GLU A 158 -53.10 -8.13 35.18
N GLU A 159 -53.63 -7.30 34.28
CA GLU A 159 -54.82 -6.48 34.54
C GLU A 159 -56.10 -7.32 34.67
N GLU A 160 -56.29 -8.36 33.85
CA GLU A 160 -57.46 -9.26 33.96
C GLU A 160 -57.41 -10.13 35.23
N GLY A 161 -56.22 -10.62 35.63
CA GLY A 161 -56.06 -11.39 36.86
C GLY A 161 -56.32 -10.56 38.12
N SER A 162 -55.79 -9.33 38.16
CA SER A 162 -56.00 -8.42 39.29
C SER A 162 -57.46 -8.01 39.48
N ASN A 163 -58.27 -8.00 38.43
CA ASN A 163 -59.69 -7.61 38.50
C ASN A 163 -60.61 -8.79 38.88
N LEU A 164 -60.15 -10.04 38.70
CA LEU A 164 -60.88 -11.26 39.07
C LEU A 164 -60.67 -11.64 40.54
N ASP A 165 -59.50 -11.34 41.12
CA ASP A 165 -59.18 -11.59 42.54
C ASP A 165 -59.78 -10.54 43.49
N ALA A 166 -60.39 -9.47 42.95
CA ALA A 166 -61.00 -8.38 43.72
C ALA A 166 -62.54 -8.47 43.86
N LEU A 167 -63.16 -9.57 43.39
CA LEU A 167 -64.59 -9.92 43.53
C LEU A 167 -64.78 -11.13 44.44
#